data_AF-A0A8T2SLK8-F1
#
_entry.id   AF-A0A8T2SLK8-F1
#
_cell.length_a   1.000
_cell.length_b   1.000
_cell.length_c   1.000
_cell.angle_alpha   90.00
_cell.angle_beta   90.00
_cell.angle_gamma   90.00
#
_symmetry.space_group_name_H-M   'P 1'
#
loop_
_entity.id
_entity.type
_entity.pdbx_description
1 polymer ?
#
loop_
_entity_poly.entity_id
_entity_poly.type
_entity_poly.pdbx_seq_one_letter_code
_entity_poly.pdbx_strand_id
1 'polypeptide(L)'
;MTLYSSIWNGDDWATRGGLDKINWAFAPFTASYSNFNLDACPWNQPSAAPACVSNSRLFWWDQPRRWTLSASERRDYTNIRKRYIVYDYCKDFARYPTPLPYCSVRPW
;
A
#
# COMPACT_ATOMS: atom_id res chain seq x y z
N MET A 1 0.99 -6.31 -13.16
CA MET A 1 1.69 -5.46 -12.16
C MET A 1 3.03 -6.11 -11.87
N THR A 2 4.03 -5.33 -11.49
CA THR A 2 5.38 -5.82 -11.15
C THR A 2 5.78 -5.24 -9.81
N LEU A 3 6.57 -5.98 -9.02
CA LEU A 3 7.12 -5.50 -7.76
C LEU A 3 8.36 -4.64 -8.03
N TYR A 4 8.44 -3.47 -7.39
CA TYR A 4 9.58 -2.57 -7.48
C TYR A 4 10.05 -2.19 -6.08
N SER A 5 11.36 -1.97 -5.93
CA SER A 5 11.96 -1.37 -4.75
C SER A 5 13.06 -0.42 -5.21
N SER A 6 13.15 0.74 -4.57
CA SER A 6 14.12 1.78 -4.93
C SER A 6 14.41 2.68 -3.72
N ILE A 7 15.65 3.08 -3.56
CA ILE A 7 16.06 4.21 -2.73
C ILE A 7 16.47 5.35 -3.66
N TRP A 8 15.88 6.53 -3.49
CA TRP A 8 16.15 7.68 -4.36
C TRP A 8 15.89 9.00 -3.61
N ASN A 9 16.42 10.10 -4.15
CA ASN A 9 16.26 11.44 -3.57
C ASN A 9 14.94 12.09 -3.99
N GLY A 10 14.05 12.36 -3.03
CA GLY A 10 12.78 13.06 -3.21
C GLY A 10 12.74 14.48 -2.61
N ASP A 11 13.85 15.22 -2.65
CA ASP A 11 14.03 16.54 -2.01
C ASP A 11 12.88 17.53 -2.18
N ASP A 12 12.18 17.50 -3.31
CA ASP A 12 11.11 18.48 -3.60
C ASP A 12 9.86 18.26 -2.74
N TRP A 13 9.70 17.11 -2.08
CA TRP A 13 8.47 16.79 -1.36
C TRP A 13 8.63 15.87 -0.13
N ALA A 14 9.71 15.08 -0.03
CA ALA A 14 9.79 13.95 0.89
C ALA A 14 9.76 14.34 2.38
N THR A 15 10.56 15.34 2.78
CA THR A 15 10.71 15.72 4.20
C THR A 15 10.12 17.10 4.46
N ARG A 16 9.14 17.18 5.38
CA ARG A 16 8.37 18.40 5.69
C ARG A 16 7.82 19.10 4.44
N GLY A 17 7.35 18.33 3.46
CA GLY A 17 6.84 18.87 2.20
C GLY A 17 7.93 19.49 1.31
N GLY A 18 9.17 19.06 1.44
CA GLY A 18 10.32 19.52 0.63
C GLY A 18 11.12 20.67 1.24
N LEU A 19 10.81 21.08 2.47
CA LEU A 19 11.53 22.13 3.20
C LEU A 19 12.92 21.68 3.66
N ASP A 20 13.05 20.42 4.08
CA ASP A 20 14.32 19.86 4.53
C ASP A 20 14.96 19.06 3.38
N LYS A 21 16.10 19.53 2.90
CA LYS A 21 16.86 18.90 1.81
C LYS A 21 17.87 17.89 2.35
N ILE A 22 18.18 16.90 1.53
CA ILE A 22 19.18 15.88 1.84
C ILE A 22 20.54 16.52 2.12
N ASN A 23 21.20 16.07 3.18
CA ASN A 23 22.58 16.42 3.45
C ASN A 23 23.50 15.30 2.97
N TRP A 24 24.11 15.47 1.81
CA TRP A 24 25.00 14.48 1.19
C TRP A 24 26.26 14.16 2.01
N ALA A 25 26.62 14.98 3.01
CA ALA A 25 27.70 14.67 3.94
C ALA A 25 27.43 13.41 4.78
N PHE A 26 26.17 12.97 4.89
CA PHE A 26 25.78 11.74 5.61
C PHE A 26 25.69 10.50 4.71
N ALA A 27 26.12 10.59 3.44
CA ALA A 27 26.16 9.44 2.56
C ALA A 27 27.21 8.40 3.03
N PRO A 28 27.02 7.09 2.75
CA PRO A 28 25.95 6.50 1.93
C PRO A 28 24.63 6.30 2.69
N PHE A 29 23.52 6.61 2.01
CA PHE A 29 22.17 6.27 2.49
C PHE A 29 21.86 4.81 2.12
N THR A 30 21.76 3.94 3.11
CA THR A 30 21.65 2.49 2.89
C THR A 30 20.28 1.97 3.33
N ALA A 31 19.58 1.29 2.43
CA ALA A 31 18.38 0.50 2.73
C ALA A 31 18.69 -0.99 2.49
N SER A 32 18.46 -1.81 3.51
CA SER A 32 18.72 -3.25 3.46
C SER A 32 17.41 -4.02 3.37
N TYR A 33 17.33 -4.96 2.44
CA TYR A 33 16.15 -5.80 2.20
C TYR A 33 16.53 -7.27 2.34
N SER A 34 15.65 -8.07 2.90
CA SER A 34 15.83 -9.52 3.04
C SER A 34 14.47 -10.22 3.03
N ASN A 35 14.46 -11.55 3.01
CA ASN A 35 13.25 -12.38 3.05
C ASN A 35 12.26 -12.06 1.91
N PHE A 36 12.77 -11.93 0.68
CA PHE A 36 11.93 -11.77 -0.50
C PHE A 36 11.04 -13.00 -0.68
N ASN A 37 9.74 -12.83 -0.46
CA ASN A 37 8.75 -13.88 -0.66
C ASN A 37 7.64 -13.36 -1.58
N LEU A 38 7.42 -14.07 -2.68
CA LEU A 38 6.38 -13.75 -3.65
C LEU A 38 5.44 -14.96 -3.78
N ASP A 39 4.30 -14.88 -3.11
CA ASP A 39 3.19 -15.82 -3.28
C ASP A 39 2.04 -15.09 -3.97
N ALA A 40 1.92 -15.30 -5.27
CA ALA A 40 1.10 -14.47 -6.15
C ALA A 40 0.55 -15.28 -7.34
N CYS A 41 -0.33 -14.63 -8.10
CA CYS A 41 -0.89 -15.12 -9.36
C CYS A 41 -0.13 -14.49 -10.55
N PRO A 42 0.94 -15.12 -11.08
CA PRO A 42 1.77 -14.53 -12.13
C PRO A 42 1.01 -14.48 -13.47
N TRP A 43 1.03 -13.30 -14.09
CA TRP A 43 0.41 -13.07 -15.39
C TRP A 43 1.47 -13.07 -16.50
N ASN A 44 1.85 -14.27 -16.94
CA ASN A 44 2.98 -14.46 -17.86
C ASN A 44 2.63 -14.22 -19.34
N GLN A 45 1.34 -14.21 -19.69
CA GLN A 45 0.86 -14.06 -21.07
C GLN A 45 -0.34 -13.11 -21.09
N PRO A 46 -0.32 -12.01 -21.86
CA PRO A 46 -1.41 -11.03 -21.87
C PRO A 46 -2.77 -11.62 -22.31
N SER A 47 -2.74 -12.62 -23.19
CA SER A 47 -3.93 -13.19 -23.84
C SER A 47 -4.55 -14.39 -23.11
N ALA A 48 -3.92 -14.91 -22.05
CA ALA A 48 -4.38 -16.09 -21.33
C ALA A 48 -4.42 -15.83 -19.83
N ALA A 49 -5.63 -15.89 -19.24
CA ALA A 49 -5.78 -15.79 -17.81
C ALA A 49 -5.10 -16.99 -17.12
N PRO A 50 -4.26 -16.75 -16.10
CA PRO A 50 -3.62 -17.84 -15.37
C PRO A 50 -4.65 -18.62 -14.54
N ALA A 51 -4.34 -19.87 -14.20
CA ALA A 51 -5.23 -20.77 -13.48
C ALA A 51 -5.71 -20.23 -12.12
N CYS A 52 -4.95 -19.32 -11.51
CA CYS A 52 -5.30 -18.64 -10.27
C CYS A 52 -6.44 -17.63 -10.39
N VAL A 53 -6.80 -17.22 -11.60
CA VAL A 53 -7.98 -16.37 -11.85
C VAL A 53 -9.24 -17.22 -11.99
N SER A 54 -9.14 -18.36 -12.68
CA SER A 54 -10.29 -19.24 -12.93
C SER A 54 -10.67 -20.09 -11.72
N ASN A 55 -9.74 -20.35 -10.80
CA ASN A 55 -9.95 -21.21 -9.63
C ASN A 55 -9.87 -20.42 -8.32
N SER A 56 -10.80 -19.48 -8.14
CA SER A 56 -10.91 -18.48 -7.05
C SER A 56 -11.06 -19.03 -5.62
N ARG A 57 -10.74 -20.31 -5.36
CA ARG A 57 -10.77 -20.92 -4.01
C ARG A 57 -9.66 -21.93 -3.76
N LEU A 58 -8.76 -22.14 -4.71
CA LEU A 58 -7.59 -22.99 -4.50
C LEU A 58 -6.48 -22.28 -3.73
N PHE A 59 -6.45 -20.95 -3.78
CA PHE A 59 -5.41 -20.13 -3.19
C PHE A 59 -5.85 -19.60 -1.83
N TRP A 60 -4.89 -19.44 -0.91
CA TRP A 60 -5.22 -19.05 0.46
C TRP A 60 -5.80 -17.63 0.55
N TRP A 61 -5.39 -16.73 -0.34
CA TRP A 61 -5.82 -15.32 -0.36
C TRP A 61 -7.26 -15.13 -0.82
N ASP A 62 -7.83 -16.08 -1.55
CA ASP A 62 -9.21 -16.03 -2.07
C ASP A 62 -10.18 -16.93 -1.29
N GLN A 63 -9.78 -17.37 -0.09
CA GLN A 63 -10.68 -18.09 0.81
C GLN A 63 -11.74 -17.13 1.38
N PRO A 64 -12.99 -17.59 1.64
CA PRO A 64 -14.05 -16.74 2.19
C PRO A 64 -13.67 -15.98 3.47
N ARG A 65 -12.81 -16.57 4.30
CA ARG A 65 -12.29 -15.93 5.53
C ARG A 65 -11.31 -14.78 5.27
N ARG A 66 -10.82 -14.61 4.04
CA ARG A 66 -9.87 -13.58 3.61
C ARG A 66 -10.49 -12.47 2.78
N TRP A 67 -11.75 -12.62 2.36
CA TRP A 67 -12.47 -11.58 1.61
C TRP A 67 -12.73 -10.31 2.43
N THR A 68 -12.67 -10.42 3.76
CA THR A 68 -12.81 -9.29 4.67
C THR A 68 -11.85 -9.46 5.85
N LEU A 69 -11.49 -8.34 6.48
CA LEU A 69 -10.66 -8.34 7.67
C LEU A 69 -11.38 -9.00 8.85
N SER A 70 -10.64 -9.80 9.62
CA SER A 70 -11.10 -10.34 10.89
C SER A 70 -11.43 -9.23 11.91
N ALA A 71 -12.14 -9.58 12.99
CA ALA A 71 -12.47 -8.60 14.02
C ALA A 71 -11.22 -7.99 14.70
N SER A 72 -10.13 -8.75 14.85
CA SER A 72 -8.86 -8.25 15.38
C SER A 72 -8.18 -7.30 14.41
N GLU A 73 -8.03 -7.68 13.14
CA GLU A 73 -7.38 -6.84 12.13
C GLU A 73 -8.12 -5.50 11.96
N ARG A 74 -9.46 -5.50 12.05
CA ARG A 74 -10.27 -4.28 12.03
C ARG A 74 -10.02 -3.37 13.23
N ARG A 75 -9.78 -3.94 14.41
CA ARG A 75 -9.42 -3.16 15.61
C ARG A 75 -8.03 -2.54 15.43
N ASP A 76 -7.07 -3.30 14.92
CA ASP A 76 -5.71 -2.82 14.69
C ASP A 76 -5.69 -1.71 13.65
N TYR A 77 -6.36 -1.89 12.51
CA TYR A 77 -6.52 -0.85 11.50
C TYR A 77 -7.17 0.42 12.09
N THR A 78 -8.23 0.27 12.89
CA THR A 78 -8.90 1.41 13.53
C THR A 78 -7.98 2.13 14.50
N ASN A 79 -7.18 1.39 15.27
CA ASN A 79 -6.21 1.95 16.20
C ASN A 79 -5.13 2.74 15.47
N ILE A 80 -4.59 2.20 14.37
CA ILE A 80 -3.60 2.89 13.54
C ILE A 80 -4.18 4.20 12.99
N ARG A 81 -5.38 4.14 12.41
CA ARG A 81 -6.05 5.32 11.86
C ARG A 81 -6.33 6.42 12.87
N LYS A 82 -6.62 6.05 14.12
CA LYS A 82 -6.90 7.02 15.18
C LYS A 82 -5.64 7.68 15.74
N ARG A 83 -4.49 7.02 15.67
CA ARG A 83 -3.30 7.42 16.45
C ARG A 83 -2.10 7.85 15.62
N TYR A 84 -1.92 7.31 14.41
CA TYR A 84 -0.66 7.47 13.66
C TYR A 84 -0.82 8.10 12.27
N ILE A 85 -2.05 8.30 11.78
CA ILE A 85 -2.27 8.92 10.47
C ILE A 85 -2.13 10.44 10.59
N VAL A 86 -1.13 10.99 9.89
CA VAL A 86 -0.83 12.43 9.83
C VAL A 86 -1.39 13.12 8.59
N TYR A 87 -1.69 12.37 7.53
CA TYR A 87 -2.34 12.87 6.31
C TYR A 87 -3.29 11.81 5.76
N ASP A 88 -4.47 12.24 5.32
CA ASP A 88 -5.48 11.40 4.69
C ASP A 88 -6.18 12.21 3.60
N TYR A 89 -5.98 11.82 2.34
CA TYR A 89 -6.54 12.53 1.20
C TYR A 89 -8.08 12.56 1.22
N CYS A 90 -8.74 11.57 1.86
CA CYS A 90 -10.19 11.57 2.02
C CYS A 90 -10.70 12.64 2.99
N LYS A 91 -9.82 13.24 3.79
CA LYS A 91 -10.13 14.32 4.73
C LYS A 91 -9.50 15.65 4.31
N ASP A 92 -8.81 15.67 3.18
CA ASP A 92 -8.19 16.86 2.61
C ASP A 92 -9.23 17.62 1.76
N PHE A 93 -10.10 18.37 2.42
CA PHE A 93 -11.15 19.14 1.75
C PHE A 93 -10.64 20.37 1.00
N ALA A 94 -9.40 20.79 1.28
CA ALA A 94 -8.75 21.85 0.50
C ALA A 94 -8.39 21.33 -0.89
N ARG A 95 -7.85 20.12 -0.99
CA ARG A 95 -7.54 19.47 -2.27
C ARG A 95 -8.76 18.84 -2.94
N TYR A 96 -9.65 18.24 -2.15
CA TYR A 96 -10.86 17.56 -2.63
C TYR A 96 -12.10 18.15 -1.94
N PRO A 97 -12.63 19.28 -2.45
CA PRO A 97 -13.80 19.94 -1.86
C PRO A 97 -15.04 19.04 -1.76
N THR A 98 -15.15 18.08 -2.69
CA THR A 98 -16.16 17.01 -2.63
C THR A 98 -15.46 15.69 -2.32
N PRO A 99 -15.91 14.92 -1.31
CA PRO A 99 -15.36 13.61 -1.00
C PRO A 99 -15.37 12.69 -2.22
N LEU A 100 -14.25 11.99 -2.44
CA LEU A 100 -14.16 11.01 -3.52
C LEU A 100 -15.08 9.81 -3.20
N PRO A 101 -15.73 9.20 -4.22
CA PRO A 101 -16.76 8.17 -3.99
C PRO A 101 -16.30 6.96 -3.15
N TYR A 102 -15.01 6.65 -3.19
CA TYR A 102 -14.42 5.52 -2.47
C TYR A 102 -14.03 5.84 -1.02
N CYS A 103 -14.07 7.11 -0.59
CA CYS A 103 -13.74 7.52 0.77
C CYS A 103 -14.78 7.10 1.81
N SER A 104 -16.02 6.82 1.38
CA SER A 104 -17.11 6.32 2.22
C SER A 104 -17.19 4.78 2.26
N VAL A 105 -16.41 4.09 1.42
CA VAL A 105 -16.35 2.62 1.41
C VAL A 105 -15.52 2.18 2.62
N ARG A 106 -16.18 1.57 3.60
CA ARG A 106 -15.46 0.87 4.67
C ARG A 106 -14.82 -0.38 4.06
N PRO A 107 -13.54 -0.69 4.31
CA PRO A 107 -12.86 -1.81 3.67
C PRO A 107 -13.31 -3.21 4.14
N TRP A 108 -14.46 -3.32 4.81
CA TRP A 108 -15.00 -4.56 5.39
C TRP A 108 -16.46 -4.41 5.84
#